data_AF-A0A6V7WG81-F1
#
_entry.id   AF-A0A6V7WG81-F1
#
_cell.length_a   1.000
_cell.length_b   1.000
_cell.length_c   1.000
_cell.angle_alpha   90.00
_cell.angle_beta   90.00
_cell.angle_gamma   90.00
#
_symmetry.space_group_name_H-M   'P 1'
#
loop_
_entity.id
_entity.type
_entity.pdbx_description
1 polymer ?
#
loop_
_entity_poly.entity_id
_entity_poly.type
_entity_poly.pdbx_seq_one_letter_code
_entity_poly.pdbx_strand_id
1 'polypeptide(L)' 'MIEDQENKMRAILNEVYFGKARQIVGELRSVESTTEIKSRDELVDDIKRAVASKKGKDEV' A
#
# COMPACT_ATOMS: atom_id res chain seq x y z
N MET A 1 15.83 -6.54 -31.84
CA MET A 1 14.71 -5.59 -32.03
C MET A 1 13.38 -6.20 -31.61
N ILE A 2 13.00 -7.38 -32.12
CA ILE A 2 11.77 -8.09 -31.71
C ILE A 2 11.89 -8.59 -30.25
N GLU A 3 13.00 -9.23 -29.88
CA GLU A 3 13.23 -9.72 -28.51
C GLU A 3 13.13 -8.62 -27.44
N ASP A 4 13.68 -7.43 -27.70
CA ASP A 4 13.56 -6.28 -26.79
C ASP A 4 12.09 -5.81 -26.64
N GLN A 5 11.34 -5.82 -27.74
CA GLN A 5 9.90 -5.52 -27.71
C GLN A 5 9.11 -6.61 -26.96
N GLU A 6 9.44 -7.89 -27.14
CA GLU A 6 8.83 -9.00 -26.39
C GLU A 6 9.11 -8.91 -24.89
N ASN A 7 10.33 -8.54 -24.52
CA ASN A 7 10.70 -8.34 -23.12
C ASN A 7 9.93 -7.16 -22.50
N LYS A 8 9.75 -6.06 -23.24
CA LYS A 8 8.91 -4.92 -22.83
C LYS A 8 7.43 -5.31 -22.70
N MET A 9 6.89 -6.06 -23.67
CA MET A 9 5.51 -6.55 -23.59
C MET A 9 5.31 -7.46 -22.38
N ARG A 10 6.27 -8.36 -22.10
CA ARG A 10 6.22 -9.24 -20.91
C ARG A 10 6.21 -8.43 -19.61
N ALA A 11 7.04 -7.40 -19.52
CA ALA A 11 7.07 -6.52 -18.35
C ALA A 11 5.72 -5.79 -18.16
N ILE A 12 5.16 -5.23 -19.23
CA ILE A 12 3.86 -4.53 -19.20
C ILE A 12 2.73 -5.48 -18.79
N LEU A 13 2.68 -6.70 -19.34
CA LEU A 13 1.68 -7.68 -18.94
C LEU A 13 1.79 -8.00 -17.44
N ASN A 14 2.99 -8.21 -16.91
CA ASN A 14 3.17 -8.49 -15.48
C ASN A 14 2.66 -7.34 -14.60
N GLU A 15 2.96 -6.10 -14.95
CA GLU A 15 2.49 -4.94 -14.20
C GLU A 15 0.96 -4.80 -14.23
N VAL A 16 0.34 -5.01 -15.40
CA VAL A 16 -1.12 -4.91 -15.54
C VAL A 16 -1.82 -6.05 -14.81
N TYR A 17 -1.35 -7.29 -14.99
CA TYR A 17 -1.97 -8.47 -14.37
C TYR A 17 -1.83 -8.48 -12.86
N PHE A 18 -0.66 -8.16 -12.30
CA PHE A 18 -0.42 -8.30 -10.86
C PHE A 18 -0.49 -6.98 -10.09
N GLY A 19 -0.22 -5.86 -10.74
CA GLY A 19 -0.37 -4.53 -10.16
C GLY A 19 -1.81 -4.05 -10.23
N LYS A 20 -2.31 -3.78 -11.44
CA LYS A 20 -3.63 -3.17 -11.63
C LYS A 20 -4.77 -4.07 -11.17
N ALA A 21 -4.72 -5.37 -11.44
CA ALA A 21 -5.77 -6.28 -10.98
C ALA A 21 -5.87 -6.35 -9.46
N ARG A 22 -4.73 -6.36 -8.74
CA ARG A 22 -4.71 -6.36 -7.27
C ARG A 22 -5.36 -5.09 -6.71
N GLN A 23 -5.07 -3.93 -7.30
CA GLN A 23 -5.69 -2.67 -6.91
C GLN A 23 -7.21 -2.71 -7.10
N ILE A 24 -7.68 -3.10 -8.28
CA ILE A 24 -9.12 -3.16 -8.59
C ILE A 24 -9.85 -4.13 -7.65
N VAL A 25 -9.26 -5.29 -7.37
CA VAL A 25 -9.83 -6.25 -6.41
C VAL A 25 -9.89 -5.66 -5.00
N GLY A 26 -8.85 -4.95 -4.57
CA GLY A 26 -8.83 -4.26 -3.28
C GLY A 26 -9.88 -3.15 -3.16
N GLU A 27 -10.17 -2.43 -4.25
CA GLU A 27 -11.22 -1.40 -4.30
C GLU A 27 -12.64 -2.00 -4.24
N LEU A 28 -12.85 -3.16 -4.87
CA LEU A 28 -14.15 -3.83 -4.87
C LEU A 28 -14.43 -4.61 -3.58
N ARG A 29 -13.40 -5.16 -2.95
CA ARG A 29 -13.50 -5.96 -1.74
C ARG A 29 -12.25 -5.80 -0.89
N SER A 30 -12.44 -5.52 0.41
CA SER A 30 -11.33 -5.63 1.37
C SER A 30 -10.80 -7.06 1.39
N VAL A 31 -9.54 -7.21 1.01
CA VAL A 31 -8.81 -8.48 1.12
C VAL A 31 -8.32 -8.69 2.56
N GLU A 32 -8.05 -7.60 3.28
CA GLU A 32 -7.68 -7.63 4.68
C GLU A 32 -8.87 -8.01 5.55
N SER A 33 -8.61 -8.83 6.56
CA SER A 33 -9.58 -9.19 7.58
C SER A 33 -9.91 -7.99 8.47
N THR A 34 -11.09 -8.00 9.08
CA THR A 34 -11.51 -6.95 10.01
C THR A 34 -10.54 -6.78 11.19
N THR A 35 -9.87 -7.86 11.61
CA THR A 35 -8.86 -7.82 12.68
C THR A 35 -7.62 -7.04 12.23
N GLU A 36 -7.12 -7.31 11.03
CA GLU A 36 -5.96 -6.60 10.47
C GLU A 36 -6.22 -5.10 10.30
N ILE A 37 -7.42 -4.74 9.86
CA ILE A 37 -7.84 -3.34 9.74
C ILE A 37 -7.79 -2.65 11.12
N LYS A 38 -8.37 -3.27 12.14
CA LYS A 38 -8.36 -2.72 13.52
C LYS A 38 -6.94 -2.54 14.07
N SER A 39 -6.09 -3.56 13.91
CA SER A 39 -4.70 -3.46 14.38
C SER A 39 -3.91 -2.36 13.66
N ARG A 40 -4.17 -2.14 12.36
CA ARG A 40 -3.57 -1.01 11.64
C ARG A 40 -4.07 0.33 12.17
N ASP A 41 -5.37 0.46 12.43
CA ASP A 41 -5.94 1.71 12.93
C ASP A 41 -5.40 2.06 14.32
N GLU A 42 -5.26 1.06 15.21
CA GLU A 42 -4.61 1.21 16.52
C GLU A 42 -3.16 1.69 16.38
N LEU A 43 -2.38 1.07 15.48
CA LEU A 43 -1.00 1.47 15.21
C LEU A 43 -0.92 2.91 14.68
N VAL A 44 -1.83 3.29 13.78
CA VAL A 44 -1.88 4.66 13.23
C VAL A 44 -2.16 5.68 14.33
N ASP A 45 -3.05 5.37 15.27
CA ASP A 45 -3.37 6.26 16.39
C ASP A 45 -2.22 6.37 17.40
N ASP A 46 -1.51 5.28 17.66
CA ASP A 46 -0.28 5.30 18.46
C ASP A 46 0.81 6.16 17.81
N ILE A 47 1.00 6.04 16.49
CA ILE A 47 1.95 6.87 15.73
C ILE A 47 1.54 8.34 15.81
N LYS A 48 0.27 8.69 15.58
CA LYS A 48 -0.21 10.07 15.68
C LYS A 48 0.06 10.65 17.06
N ARG A 49 -0.19 9.87 18.12
CA ARG A 49 0.07 10.28 19.51
C ARG A 49 1.55 10.51 19.76
N ALA A 50 2.42 9.60 19.31
CA ALA A 50 3.86 9.72 19.45
C ALA A 50 4.44 10.91 18.66
N VAL A 51 3.91 11.19 17.47
CA VAL A 51 4.31 12.35 16.67
C VAL A 51 3.88 13.66 17.34
N ALA A 52 2.65 13.71 17.86
CA ALA A 52 2.15 14.88 18.58
C ALA A 52 2.96 15.17 19.86
N SER A 53 3.28 14.14 20.64
CA SER A 53 4.07 14.28 21.86
C SER A 53 5.53 14.66 21.58
N LYS A 54 6.09 14.23 20.45
CA LYS A 54 7.42 14.64 19.99
C LYS A 54 7.43 16.12 19.56
N LYS A 55 6.44 16.56 18.78
CA LYS A 55 6.34 17.96 18.33
C LYS A 55 6.21 18.95 19.50
N GLY A 56 5.47 18.59 20.56
CA GLY A 56 5.36 19.41 21.76
C GLY A 56 6.64 19.46 22.63
N LYS A 57 7.61 18.58 22.39
CA LYS A 57 8.89 18.53 23.13
C LYS A 57 10.03 19.28 22.43
N ASP A 58 9.89 19.55 21.13
CA ASP A 58 10.85 20.33 20.33
C ASP A 58 10.53 21.85 20.34
N GLU A 59 9.38 22.27 20.91
CA GLU A 59 8.92 23.67 21.00
C GLU A 59 9.06 24.30 22.41
N VAL A 60 9.75 23.65 23.36
CA VAL A 60 10.08 24.16 24.73
C VAL A 60 11.58 24.10 24.95
#